data_AF-A0A2V7ADH5-F1
#
_entry.id   AF-A0A2V7ADH5-F1
#
_cell.length_a   1.000
_cell.length_b   1.000
_cell.length_c   1.000
_cell.angle_alpha   90.00
_cell.angle_beta   90.00
_cell.angle_gamma   90.00
#
_symmetry.space_group_name_H-M   'P 1'
#
loop_
_entity.id
_entity.type
_entity.pdbx_description
1 polymer ?
#
loop_
_entity_poly.entity_id
_entity_poly.type
_entity_poly.pdbx_seq_one_letter_code
_entity_poly.pdbx_strand_id
1 'polypeptide(L)'
;LALSGFIIPFSFAYDPALMMLGASVPHVVLRTAAATLGIVMLGAGLIGYLRRPTRRWERALLLAGALLLIFPGALSDVLGVACFLIVYVSQRVAGAPAPGVALGRERDSDRV
;
A
#
# COMPACT_ATOMS: atom_id res chain seq x y z
N LEU A 1 -7.10 -5.48 -8.54
CA LEU A 1 -8.03 -4.33 -8.36
C LEU A 1 -9.36 -4.75 -7.70
N ALA A 2 -9.93 -5.91 -8.04
CA ALA A 2 -11.17 -6.42 -7.39
C ALA A 2 -11.11 -6.50 -5.85
N LEU A 3 -9.97 -6.90 -5.26
CA LEU A 3 -9.79 -6.98 -3.81
C LEU A 3 -10.02 -5.63 -3.11
N SER A 4 -9.60 -4.52 -3.74
CA SER A 4 -9.77 -3.18 -3.17
C SER A 4 -11.23 -2.72 -3.16
N GLY A 5 -12.01 -3.14 -4.15
CA GLY A 5 -13.45 -2.86 -4.18
C GLY A 5 -14.23 -3.65 -3.12
N PHE A 6 -13.72 -4.83 -2.73
CA PHE A 6 -14.32 -5.65 -1.66
C PHE A 6 -14.10 -5.08 -0.26
N ILE A 7 -13.03 -4.30 -0.05
CA ILE A 7 -12.69 -3.70 1.24
C ILE A 7 -13.63 -2.56 1.63
N ILE A 8 -14.18 -1.83 0.66
CA ILE A 8 -15.05 -0.67 0.88
C ILE A 8 -16.26 -0.98 1.78
N PRO A 9 -17.10 -2.00 1.50
CA PRO A 9 -18.23 -2.35 2.37
C PRO A 9 -17.77 -2.81 3.77
N PHE A 10 -16.60 -3.42 3.89
CA PHE A 10 -16.03 -3.82 5.18
C PHE A 10 -15.59 -2.60 6.00
N SER A 11 -14.94 -1.62 5.39
CA SER A 11 -14.55 -0.37 6.08
C SER A 11 -15.76 0.39 6.64
N PHE A 12 -16.89 0.42 5.92
CA PHE A 12 -18.13 1.02 6.42
C PHE A 12 -18.72 0.29 7.63
N ALA A 13 -18.55 -1.03 7.73
CA ALA A 13 -19.04 -1.82 8.85
C ALA A 13 -18.21 -1.60 10.14
N TYR A 14 -16.91 -1.30 10.00
CA TYR A 14 -16.00 -1.15 11.14
C TYR A 14 -15.93 0.27 11.70
N ASP A 15 -16.24 1.29 10.90
CA ASP A 15 -16.11 2.69 11.32
C ASP A 15 -17.47 3.41 11.16
N PRO A 16 -18.30 3.50 12.21
CA PRO A 16 -19.58 4.20 12.16
C PRO A 16 -19.45 5.71 11.89
N ALA A 17 -18.24 6.29 12.02
CA ALA A 17 -17.99 7.67 11.62
C ALA A 17 -18.09 7.86 10.11
N LEU A 18 -17.78 6.83 9.29
CA LEU A 18 -18.01 6.86 7.84
C LEU A 18 -19.50 6.93 7.47
N MET A 19 -20.39 6.47 8.37
CA MET A 19 -21.85 6.64 8.23
C MET A 19 -22.38 7.97 8.79
N MET A 20 -21.49 8.90 9.14
CA MET A 20 -21.84 10.18 9.80
C MET A 20 -22.62 10.01 11.13
N LEU A 21 -22.55 8.83 11.76
CA LEU A 21 -23.19 8.60 13.06
C LEU A 21 -22.32 9.15 14.19
N GLY A 22 -22.66 10.34 14.69
CA GLY A 22 -22.10 10.89 15.93
C GLY A 22 -20.63 11.34 15.85
N ALA A 23 -20.06 11.47 14.66
CA ALA A 23 -18.66 11.86 14.48
C ALA A 23 -18.51 13.32 14.04
N SER A 24 -17.57 14.02 14.66
CA SER A 24 -17.14 15.36 14.24
C SER A 24 -16.61 15.32 12.79
N VAL A 25 -17.06 16.24 11.93
CA VAL A 25 -16.62 16.41 10.52
C VAL A 25 -15.12 16.15 10.28
N PRO A 26 -14.17 16.72 11.07
CA PRO A 26 -12.74 16.46 10.87
C PRO A 26 -12.34 14.97 11.04
N HIS A 27 -13.03 14.22 11.89
CA HIS A 27 -12.76 12.80 12.10
C HIS A 27 -13.19 11.96 10.90
N VAL A 28 -14.32 12.31 10.28
CA VAL A 28 -14.82 11.65 9.06
C VAL A 28 -13.86 11.88 7.90
N VAL A 29 -13.35 13.11 7.74
CA VAL A 29 -12.35 13.44 6.71
C VAL A 29 -11.07 12.65 6.93
N LEU A 30 -10.57 12.57 8.17
CA LEU A 30 -9.37 11.80 8.50
C LEU A 30 -9.55 10.32 8.19
N ARG A 31 -10.69 9.72 8.57
CA ARG A 31 -10.99 8.31 8.29
C ARG A 31 -11.12 8.01 6.81
N THR A 32 -11.79 8.89 6.07
CA THR A 32 -11.90 8.77 4.62
C THR A 32 -10.52 8.84 3.96
N ALA A 33 -9.67 9.77 4.38
CA ALA A 33 -8.30 9.90 3.87
C ALA A 33 -7.45 8.66 4.17
N ALA A 34 -7.54 8.12 5.39
CA ALA A 34 -6.85 6.90 5.81
C ALA A 34 -7.29 5.69 4.96
N ALA A 35 -8.59 5.48 4.79
CA ALA A 35 -9.12 4.39 3.98
C ALA A 35 -8.69 4.50 2.50
N THR A 36 -8.73 5.73 1.95
CA THR A 36 -8.30 6.00 0.57
C THR A 36 -6.81 5.68 0.40
N LEU A 37 -5.98 6.09 1.36
CA LEU A 37 -4.55 5.79 1.34
C LEU A 37 -4.28 4.29 1.46
N GLY A 38 -4.98 3.58 2.35
CA GLY A 38 -4.87 2.12 2.50
C GLY A 38 -5.20 1.38 1.21
N ILE A 39 -6.25 1.78 0.50
CA ILE A 39 -6.63 1.26 -0.82
C ILE A 39 -5.50 1.47 -1.85
N VAL A 40 -4.93 2.66 -1.90
CA VAL A 40 -3.81 2.97 -2.81
C VAL A 40 -2.59 2.10 -2.49
N MET A 41 -2.25 1.95 -1.20
CA MET A 41 -1.15 1.09 -0.76
C MET A 41 -1.38 -0.37 -1.12
N LEU A 42 -2.59 -0.87 -0.96
CA LEU A 42 -2.96 -2.23 -1.32
C LEU A 42 -2.79 -2.47 -2.82
N GLY A 43 -3.31 -1.54 -3.64
CA GLY A 43 -3.16 -1.58 -5.09
C GLY A 43 -1.69 -1.59 -5.50
N ALA A 44 -0.90 -0.67 -4.94
CA ALA A 44 0.52 -0.54 -5.24
C ALA A 44 1.35 -1.76 -4.80
N GLY A 45 1.06 -2.34 -3.63
CA GLY A 45 1.73 -3.55 -3.13
C GLY A 45 1.40 -4.79 -3.97
N LEU A 46 0.14 -4.93 -4.38
CA LEU A 46 -0.31 -6.03 -5.24
C LEU A 46 0.28 -5.94 -6.65
N ILE A 47 0.17 -4.78 -7.29
CA ILE A 47 0.73 -4.52 -8.63
C ILE A 47 2.26 -4.56 -8.59
N GLY A 48 2.86 -4.26 -7.43
CA GLY A 48 4.31 -4.13 -7.30
C GLY A 48 4.84 -2.83 -7.89
N TYR A 49 3.99 -1.81 -8.01
CA TYR A 49 4.33 -0.54 -8.62
C TYR A 49 3.56 0.59 -7.95
N LEU A 50 4.28 1.58 -7.42
CA LEU A 50 3.69 2.82 -6.88
C LEU A 50 4.08 4.01 -7.75
N ARG A 51 5.39 4.24 -7.87
CA ARG A 51 5.99 5.27 -8.74
C ARG A 51 7.18 4.73 -9.53
N ARG A 52 7.85 3.72 -8.98
CA ARG A 52 8.82 2.85 -9.65
C ARG A 52 8.49 1.38 -9.30
N PRO A 53 9.12 0.41 -9.99
CA PRO A 53 9.01 -1.00 -9.62
C PRO A 53 9.43 -1.18 -8.16
N THR A 54 8.49 -1.59 -7.31
CA THR A 54 8.73 -1.78 -5.87
C THR A 54 9.59 -3.01 -5.64
N ARG A 55 10.54 -2.90 -4.71
CA ARG A 55 11.31 -4.07 -4.24
C ARG A 55 10.40 -5.02 -3.48
N ARG A 56 10.77 -6.31 -3.40
CA ARG A 56 9.96 -7.32 -2.68
C ARG A 56 9.64 -6.93 -1.22
N TRP A 57 10.59 -6.27 -0.53
CA TRP A 57 10.38 -5.79 0.84
C TRP A 57 9.44 -4.57 0.91
N GLU A 58 9.52 -3.65 -0.06
CA GLU A 58 8.59 -2.50 -0.16
C GLU A 58 7.16 -2.96 -0.41
N ARG A 59 6.98 -4.03 -1.21
CA ARG A 59 5.66 -4.64 -1.40
C ARG A 59 5.09 -5.17 -0.10
N ALA A 60 5.89 -5.88 0.69
CA ALA A 60 5.45 -6.40 1.98
C ALA A 60 5.01 -5.26 2.93
N LEU A 61 5.78 -4.17 2.99
CA LEU A 61 5.43 -2.98 3.77
C LEU A 61 4.19 -2.25 3.27
N LEU A 62 4.01 -2.13 1.95
CA LEU A 62 2.79 -1.53 1.38
C LEU A 62 1.55 -2.37 1.70
N LEU A 63 1.64 -3.69 1.60
CA LEU A 63 0.54 -4.60 1.93
C LEU A 63 0.24 -4.59 3.43
N ALA A 64 1.27 -4.64 4.29
CA ALA A 64 1.10 -4.56 5.73
C ALA A 64 0.50 -3.21 6.15
N GLY A 65 1.05 -2.10 5.64
CA GLY A 65 0.53 -0.76 5.91
C GLY A 65 -0.91 -0.60 5.41
N ALA A 66 -1.25 -1.12 4.24
CA ALA A 66 -2.63 -1.12 3.74
C ALA A 66 -3.60 -1.82 4.69
N LEU A 67 -3.24 -3.01 5.20
CA LEU A 67 -4.06 -3.71 6.19
C LEU A 67 -4.24 -2.87 7.46
N LEU A 68 -3.18 -2.26 7.96
CA LEU A 68 -3.22 -1.41 9.14
C LEU A 68 -4.14 -0.20 8.97
N LEU A 69 -4.11 0.46 7.80
CA LEU A 69 -5.00 1.60 7.50
C LEU A 69 -6.46 1.21 7.25
N ILE A 70 -6.73 -0.05 6.87
CA ILE A 70 -8.09 -0.56 6.66
C ILE A 70 -8.79 -0.86 7.99
N PHE A 71 -8.04 -1.30 9.01
CA PHE A 71 -8.57 -1.52 10.35
C PHE A 71 -8.61 -0.20 11.13
N PRO A 72 -9.80 0.32 11.49
CA PRO A 72 -9.88 1.61 12.14
C PRO A 72 -9.25 1.57 13.53
N GLY A 73 -8.23 2.41 13.74
CA GLY A 73 -7.59 2.62 15.04
C GLY A 73 -6.51 3.69 14.94
N ALA A 74 -6.47 4.64 15.87
CA ALA A 74 -5.50 5.74 15.82
C ALA A 74 -4.04 5.24 15.77
N LEU A 75 -3.74 4.15 16.51
CA LEU A 75 -2.43 3.50 16.47
C LEU A 75 -2.15 2.83 15.12
N SER A 76 -3.15 2.15 14.55
CA SER A 76 -3.06 1.49 13.25
C SER A 76 -2.86 2.49 12.12
N ASP A 77 -3.53 3.64 12.18
CA ASP A 77 -3.37 4.74 11.21
C ASP A 77 -1.94 5.28 11.23
N VAL A 78 -1.41 5.56 12.42
CA VAL A 78 -0.03 6.07 12.58
C VAL A 78 0.98 5.08 12.04
N LEU A 79 0.85 3.80 12.37
CA LEU A 79 1.75 2.75 11.89
C LEU A 79 1.60 2.52 10.37
N GLY A 80 0.39 2.57 9.84
CA GLY A 80 0.11 2.44 8.41
C GLY A 80 0.72 3.59 7.60
N VAL A 81 0.53 4.83 8.07
CA VAL A 81 1.15 6.03 7.47
C VAL A 81 2.67 5.97 7.58
N ALA A 82 3.23 5.50 8.70
CA ALA A 82 4.67 5.32 8.85
C ALA A 82 5.22 4.32 7.80
N CYS A 83 4.55 3.19 7.59
CA CYS A 83 4.91 2.23 6.54
C CYS A 83 4.88 2.87 5.15
N PHE A 84 3.86 3.67 4.85
CA PHE A 84 3.77 4.41 3.58
C PHE A 84 4.95 5.37 3.40
N LEU A 85 5.27 6.16 4.42
CA LEU A 85 6.36 7.14 4.39
C LEU A 85 7.72 6.46 4.19
N ILE A 86 7.98 5.34 4.86
CA ILE A 86 9.23 4.56 4.70
C ILE A 86 9.39 4.13 3.24
N VAL A 87 8.33 3.55 2.64
CA VAL A 87 8.38 3.12 1.24
C VAL A 87 8.48 4.32 0.30
N TYR A 88 7.75 5.40 0.57
CA TYR A 88 7.79 6.61 -0.24
C TYR A 88 9.18 7.25 -0.26
N VAL A 89 9.84 7.34 0.90
CA VAL A 89 11.21 7.85 1.03
C VAL A 89 12.20 6.90 0.36
N SER A 90 12.07 5.58 0.57
CA SER A 90 12.90 4.58 -0.12
C SER A 90 12.83 4.75 -1.64
N GLN A 91 11.63 4.91 -2.21
CA GLN A 91 11.44 5.10 -3.64
C GLN A 91 11.97 6.44 -4.16
N ARG A 92 11.97 7.49 -3.33
CA ARG A 92 12.56 8.80 -3.65
C ARG A 92 14.09 8.74 -3.66
N VAL A 93 14.70 8.05 -2.69
CA VAL A 93 16.15 7.95 -2.50
C VAL A 93 16.78 6.91 -3.43
N ALA A 94 16.07 5.84 -3.77
CA ALA A 94 16.51 4.80 -4.69
C ALA A 94 16.46 5.25 -6.17
N GLY A 95 17.10 6.40 -6.46
CA GLY A 95 17.27 7.03 -7.76
C GLY A 95 17.78 6.09 -8.87
N ALA A 96 18.35 4.94 -8.55
CA ALA A 96 18.82 3.95 -9.51
C ALA A 96 17.97 2.66 -9.51
N PRO A 97 17.61 2.11 -10.68
CA PRO A 97 16.95 0.82 -10.82
C PRO A 97 17.78 -0.27 -10.11
N ALA A 98 17.15 -1.09 -9.25
CA ALA A 98 17.83 -2.29 -8.76
C ALA A 98 17.94 -3.29 -9.92
N PRO A 99 19.15 -3.62 -10.40
CA PRO A 99 19.37 -4.60 -11.46
C PRO A 99 19.05 -5.99 -10.93
N GLY A 100 18.13 -6.70 -11.57
CA GLY A 100 17.67 -7.99 -11.06
C GLY A 100 16.94 -8.86 -12.07
N VAL A 101 17.23 -8.70 -13.37
CA VAL A 101 16.99 -9.71 -14.41
C VAL A 101 18.17 -9.65 -15.39
N ALA A 102 19.37 -9.87 -14.87
CA ALA A 102 20.59 -10.12 -15.65
C ALA A 102 21.13 -11.52 -15.34
N LEU A 103 20.24 -12.50 -15.16
CA LEU A 103 20.58 -13.92 -15.13
C LEU A 103 19.71 -14.61 -16.18
N GLY A 104 20.28 -14.76 -17.38
CA GLY A 104 19.61 -15.42 -18.50
C GLY A 104 20.16 -15.11 -19.90
N ARG A 105 21.30 -14.42 -20.04
CA ARG A 105 21.95 -14.17 -21.36
C ARG A 105 23.29 -14.88 -21.53
N GLU A 106 23.49 -16.05 -20.92
CA GLU A 106 24.69 -16.89 -21.13
C GLU A 106 24.34 -18.39 -21.11
N ARG A 107 23.30 -18.79 -21.84
CA ARG A 107 23.11 -20.19 -22.26
C ARG A 107 22.60 -20.29 -23.69
N ASP A 108 23.08 -19.38 -24.53
CA ASP A 108 23.43 -19.69 -25.91
C ASP A 108 24.85 -20.29 -25.84
N SER A 109 25.09 -21.49 -26.40
CA SER A 109 26.41 -21.93 -26.95
C SER A 109 26.56 -23.46 -27.07
N ASP A 110 25.74 -24.31 -26.42
CA ASP A 110 26.05 -25.76 -26.31
C ASP A 110 25.03 -26.73 -26.95
N ARG A 111 24.15 -26.26 -27.84
CA ARG A 111 23.28 -27.18 -28.62
C ARG A 111 23.26 -26.83 -30.10
N VAL A 112 24.45 -26.93 -30.69
CA VAL A 112 24.62 -27.30 -32.11
C VAL A 112 24.74 -28.81 -32.17
#